data_AF-A0A645JMB3-F1
#
_entry.id   AF-A0A645JMB3-F1
#
_cell.length_a   1.000
_cell.length_b   1.000
_cell.length_c   1.000
_cell.angle_alpha   90.00
_cell.angle_beta   90.00
_cell.angle_gamma   90.00
#
_symmetry.space_group_name_H-M   'P 1'
#
loop_
_entity.id
_entity.type
_entity.pdbx_description
1 polymer ?
#
loop_
_entity_poly.entity_id
_entity_poly.type
_entity_poly.pdbx_seq_one_letter_code
_entity_poly.pdbx_strand_id
1 'polypeptide(L)' 'MKEPDGSPYTAHTNGPVPFIAVGCGKAVQDGGSLRDIAPTILELLYLEKPEEMTGTSLLV' A
#
# COMPACT_ATOMS: atom_id res chain seq x y z
N MET A 1 8.89 -8.98 18.20
CA MET A 1 7.77 -9.90 18.48
C MET A 1 8.33 -11.13 19.17
N LYS A 2 7.51 -11.87 19.91
CA LYS A 2 7.87 -13.15 20.54
C LYS A 2 6.88 -14.20 20.10
N GLU A 3 7.33 -15.45 20.03
CA GLU A 3 6.44 -16.61 19.93
C GLU A 3 5.55 -16.70 21.18
N PRO A 4 4.44 -17.48 21.15
CA PRO A 4 3.60 -17.67 22.34
C PRO A 4 4.35 -18.24 23.55
N ASP A 5 5.44 -18.97 23.32
CA ASP A 5 6.33 -19.52 24.36
C ASP A 5 7.39 -18.51 24.87
N GLY A 6 7.44 -17.30 24.30
CA GLY A 6 8.35 -16.23 24.69
C GLY A 6 9.70 -16.21 23.96
N SER A 7 9.97 -17.17 23.08
CA SER A 7 11.18 -17.18 22.23
C SER A 7 11.15 -16.08 21.14
N PRO A 8 12.29 -15.69 20.55
CA PRO A 8 12.33 -14.66 19.52
C PRO A 8 11.57 -15.06 18.25
N TYR A 9 10.68 -14.18 17.77
CA TYR A 9 10.02 -14.34 16.48
C TYR A 9 10.91 -13.78 15.35
N THR A 10 11.28 -14.60 14.36
CA THR A 10 12.25 -14.25 13.31
C THR A 10 11.69 -14.22 11.89
N ALA A 11 10.41 -14.56 11.70
CA ALA A 11 9.75 -14.52 10.39
C ALA A 11 9.18 -13.12 10.07
N HIS A 12 8.67 -12.94 8.85
CA HIS A 12 7.84 -11.80 8.49
C HIS A 12 6.47 -11.86 9.20
N THR A 13 5.77 -10.73 9.23
CA THR A 13 4.42 -10.62 9.80
C THR A 13 3.40 -10.36 8.70
N ASN A 14 2.15 -10.77 8.90
CA ASN A 14 1.03 -10.44 8.00
C ASN A 14 0.28 -9.16 8.43
N GLY A 15 0.89 -8.34 9.28
CA GLY A 15 0.30 -7.07 9.71
C GLY A 15 0.19 -6.09 8.54
N PRO A 16 -0.79 -5.16 8.59
CA PRO A 16 -0.87 -4.09 7.61
C PRO A 16 0.39 -3.22 7.65
N VAL A 17 0.71 -2.59 6.52
CA VAL A 17 1.83 -1.66 6.40
C VAL A 17 1.31 -0.22 6.30
N PRO A 18 2.04 0.77 6.85
CA PRO A 18 1.68 2.16 6.69
C PRO A 18 1.91 2.62 5.25
N PHE A 19 1.03 3.48 4.75
CA PHE A 19 1.19 4.17 3.48
C PHE A 19 0.91 5.66 3.71
N ILE A 20 1.82 6.52 3.27
CA ILE A 20 1.75 7.97 3.47
C ILE A 20 1.96 8.65 2.11
N ALA A 21 0.99 9.46 1.69
CA ALA A 21 1.12 10.30 0.50
C ALA A 21 1.34 11.76 0.94
N VAL A 22 2.36 12.41 0.39
CA VAL A 22 2.76 13.79 0.75
C VAL A 22 2.71 14.66 -0.49
N GLY A 23 2.10 15.85 -0.37
CA GLY A 23 2.02 16.81 -1.47
C GLY A 23 1.11 16.39 -2.63
N CYS A 24 0.28 15.35 -2.44
CA CYS A 24 -0.62 14.80 -3.45
C CYS A 24 -1.94 15.59 -3.61
N GLY A 25 -2.29 16.47 -2.66
CA GLY A 25 -3.53 17.26 -2.70
C GLY A 25 -4.83 16.44 -2.57
N LYS A 26 -4.72 15.14 -2.28
CA LYS A 26 -5.80 14.17 -2.16
C LYS A 26 -5.67 13.36 -0.89
N ALA A 27 -6.78 12.82 -0.40
CA ALA A 27 -6.77 11.90 0.73
C ALA A 27 -6.34 10.50 0.26
N VAL A 28 -5.93 9.65 1.20
CA VAL A 28 -5.62 8.24 0.95
C VAL A 28 -6.78 7.40 1.48
N GLN A 29 -7.28 6.49 0.65
CA GLN A 29 -8.31 5.52 1.03
C GLN A 29 -7.77 4.46 1.99
N ASP A 30 -8.58 4.09 2.99
CA ASP A 30 -8.34 2.96 3.89
C ASP A 30 -8.59 1.59 3.21
N GLY A 31 -7.91 0.55 3.69
CA GLY A 31 -8.13 -0.83 3.24
C GLY A 31 -7.45 -1.19 1.91
N GLY A 32 -6.47 -0.40 1.47
CA GLY A 32 -5.66 -0.67 0.29
C GLY A 32 -4.72 -1.87 0.42
N SER A 33 -4.08 -2.22 -0.70
CA SER A 33 -3.14 -3.33 -0.81
C SER A 33 -1.90 -2.95 -1.63
N LEU A 34 -0.84 -3.76 -1.59
CA LEU A 34 0.42 -3.43 -2.28
C LEU A 34 0.27 -3.26 -3.80
N ARG A 35 -0.70 -3.93 -4.44
CA ARG A 35 -0.98 -3.79 -5.88
C ARG A 35 -1.53 -2.41 -6.26
N ASP A 36 -2.00 -1.65 -5.29
CA ASP A 36 -2.63 -0.33 -5.48
C ASP A 36 -1.58 0.80 -5.52
N ILE A 37 -0.34 0.52 -5.10
CA ILE A 37 0.75 1.50 -5.05
C ILE A 37 1.15 1.99 -6.45
N ALA A 38 1.36 1.08 -7.41
CA ALA A 38 1.77 1.48 -8.76
C ALA A 38 0.67 2.29 -9.49
N PRO A 39 -0.62 1.89 -9.50
CA PRO A 39 -1.72 2.73 -9.97
C PRO A 39 -1.76 4.13 -9.32
N THR A 40 -1.51 4.21 -8.01
CA THR A 40 -1.45 5.48 -7.27
C THR A 40 -0.33 6.39 -7.78
N ILE A 41 0.85 5.84 -8.05
CA ILE A 41 1.99 6.59 -8.59
C ILE A 41 1.67 7.09 -10.01
N LEU A 42 1.05 6.26 -10.86
CA LEU A 42 0.67 6.67 -12.21
C LEU A 42 -0.32 7.85 -12.18
N GLU A 43 -1.31 7.82 -11.29
CA GLU A 43 -2.24 8.93 -11.12
C GLU A 43 -1.53 10.22 -10.70
N LEU A 44 -0.60 10.16 -9.74
CA LEU A 44 0.19 11.32 -9.32
C LEU A 44 1.04 11.94 -10.43
N LEU A 45 1.50 11.09 -11.35
CA LEU A 45 2.31 11.50 -12.50
C LEU A 45 1.47 11.89 -13.72
N TYR A 46 0.13 11.85 -13.61
CA TYR A 46 -0.79 12.09 -14.73
C TYR A 46 -0.56 11.14 -15.92
N LEU A 47 -0.26 9.87 -15.62
CA LEU A 47 -0.06 8.80 -16.60
C LEU A 47 -1.26 7.85 -16.65
N GLU A 48 -1.54 7.29 -17.83
CA GLU A 48 -2.59 6.28 -17.99
C GLU A 48 -2.22 4.96 -17.31
N LYS A 49 -3.18 4.35 -16.62
CA LYS A 49 -3.04 3.02 -16.02
C LYS A 49 -3.31 1.95 -17.09
N PRO A 50 -2.38 1.01 -17.35
CA PRO A 50 -2.61 -0.09 -18.29
C PRO A 50 -3.66 -1.08 -17.74
N GLU A 51 -4.29 -1.86 -18.63
CA GLU A 51 -5.39 -2.77 -18.28
C GLU A 51 -4.93 -3.97 -17.43
N GLU A 52 -3.67 -4.38 -17.56
CA GLU A 52 -3.08 -5.47 -16.79
C GLU A 52 -2.88 -5.10 -15.31
N MET A 53 -2.85 -3.80 -14.97
CA MET A 53 -2.82 -3.34 -13.59
C MET A 53 -4.22 -3.45 -12.96
N THR A 54 -4.47 -4.58 -12.32
CA THR A 54 -5.75 -4.86 -11.63
C THR A 54 -5.94 -4.09 -10.32
N GLY A 55 -4.89 -3.45 -9.79
CA GLY A 55 -4.98 -2.55 -8.64
C GLY A 55 -5.66 -1.23 -8.99
N THR A 56 -6.06 -0.49 -7.97
CA THR A 56 -6.69 0.83 -8.09
C THR A 56 -5.85 1.88 -7.39
N SER A 57 -5.93 3.14 -7.83
CA SER A 57 -5.28 4.21 -7.07
C SER A 57 -5.89 4.33 -5.68
N LEU A 58 -5.06 4.66 -4.70
CA LEU A 58 -5.45 4.90 -3.32
C LEU A 58 -5.86 6.36 -3.08
N LEU A 59 -5.71 7.24 -4.06
CA LEU A 59 -6.03 8.66 -3.91
C LEU A 59 -7.51 8.92 -4.16
N VAL A 60 -8.12 9.68 -3.26
CA VAL A 60 -9.54 10.10 -3.33
C VAL A 60 -9.70 11.61 -3.16
#